data_AF-A0A444L4T1-F1
#
_entry.id   AF-A0A444L4T1-F1
#
_cell.length_a   1.000
_cell.length_b   1.000
_cell.length_c   1.000
_cell.angle_alpha   90.00
_cell.angle_beta   90.00
_cell.angle_gamma   90.00
#
_symmetry.space_group_name_H-M   'P 1'
#
loop_
_entity.id
_entity.type
_entity.pdbx_description
1 polymer ?
#
loop_
_entity_poly.entity_id
_entity_poly.type
_entity_poly.pdbx_seq_one_letter_code
_entity_poly.pdbx_strand_id
1 'polypeptide(L)'
;MDGFAINLSDLIAGGRPAAKPAAPRPIPEAQIATLREAFERYTNPCPFKPGDIVTPRKGFGYADAGEPHIVLEVAEKPIRNFEAPADVSNIYSSAFGSRVDFRVASLTDGRGETAIVAYWQESWRHELYKS
;
A
#
# COMPACT_ATOMS: atom_id res chain seq x y z
N MET A 1 -23.87 -6.79 -35.28
CA MET A 1 -23.64 -7.86 -34.30
C MET A 1 -22.30 -7.52 -33.66
N ASP A 2 -22.19 -7.08 -32.42
CA ASP A 2 -23.09 -7.24 -31.28
C ASP A 2 -23.12 -6.00 -30.39
N GLY A 3 -24.32 -5.70 -29.89
CA GLY A 3 -24.57 -4.57 -29.01
C GLY A 3 -23.98 -4.81 -27.63
N PHE A 4 -23.38 -3.76 -27.07
CA PHE A 4 -23.18 -3.63 -25.63
C PHE A 4 -24.57 -3.63 -24.96
N ALA A 5 -24.99 -4.79 -24.48
CA ALA A 5 -26.17 -4.89 -23.62
C ALA A 5 -25.80 -4.36 -22.25
N ILE A 6 -25.96 -3.04 -22.05
CA ILE A 6 -26.05 -2.47 -20.71
C ILE A 6 -27.40 -2.92 -20.17
N ASN A 7 -27.40 -3.77 -19.15
CA ASN A 7 -28.62 -4.25 -18.54
C ASN A 7 -29.26 -3.08 -17.76
N LEU A 8 -30.37 -2.55 -18.28
CA LEU A 8 -31.04 -1.36 -17.73
C LEU A 8 -31.51 -1.58 -16.28
N SER A 9 -31.64 -2.83 -15.83
CA SER A 9 -31.90 -3.20 -14.43
C SER A 9 -30.79 -2.76 -13.47
N ASP A 10 -29.53 -2.76 -13.91
CA ASP A 10 -28.37 -2.47 -13.06
C ASP A 10 -28.19 -0.96 -12.85
N LEU A 11 -28.78 -0.13 -13.72
CA LEU A 11 -28.75 1.32 -13.64
C LEU A 11 -29.86 1.89 -12.75
N ILE A 12 -30.97 1.17 -12.58
CA ILE A 12 -32.16 1.63 -11.86
C ILE A 12 -32.10 1.27 -10.37
N ALA A 13 -31.39 0.21 -10.00
CA ALA A 13 -31.17 -0.15 -8.61
C ALA A 13 -29.88 0.52 -8.11
N GLY A 14 -29.97 1.67 -7.45
CA GLY A 14 -28.85 2.34 -6.76
C GLY A 14 -28.20 1.54 -5.61
N GLY A 15 -28.23 0.21 -5.67
CA GLY A 15 -27.55 -0.71 -4.77
C GLY A 15 -26.08 -0.84 -5.18
N ARG A 16 -25.17 -0.52 -4.27
CA ARG A 16 -23.77 -0.93 -4.39
C ARG A 16 -23.74 -2.43 -4.71
N PRO A 17 -22.93 -2.88 -5.68
CA PRO A 17 -22.79 -4.31 -5.94
C PRO A 17 -22.43 -5.01 -4.63
N ALA A 18 -23.08 -6.14 -4.36
CA ALA A 18 -22.84 -6.92 -3.15
C ALA A 18 -21.34 -7.19 -3.03
N ALA A 19 -20.76 -6.87 -1.87
CA ALA A 19 -19.33 -7.09 -1.62
C ALA A 19 -19.00 -8.55 -1.89
N LYS A 20 -17.99 -8.80 -2.73
CA LYS A 20 -17.49 -10.16 -3.02
C LYS A 20 -17.20 -10.85 -1.67
N PRO A 21 -17.67 -12.08 -1.43
CA PRO A 21 -17.45 -12.75 -0.16
C PRO A 21 -15.94 -12.81 0.12
N ALA A 22 -15.56 -12.35 1.32
CA ALA A 22 -14.17 -12.35 1.74
C ALA A 22 -13.62 -13.77 1.67
N ALA A 23 -12.41 -13.92 1.12
CA ALA A 23 -11.74 -15.21 1.14
C ALA A 23 -11.64 -15.72 2.60
N PRO A 24 -11.77 -17.04 2.83
CA PRO A 24 -11.60 -17.61 4.16
C PRO A 24 -10.26 -17.16 4.75
N ARG A 25 -10.25 -16.79 6.04
CA ARG A 25 -9.00 -16.48 6.72
C ARG A 25 -8.11 -17.74 6.78
N PRO A 26 -6.77 -17.60 6.74
CA PRO A 26 -5.87 -18.72 6.98
C PRO A 26 -6.10 -19.36 8.35
N ILE A 27 -5.63 -20.59 8.55
CA ILE A 27 -5.62 -21.24 9.88
C ILE A 27 -4.83 -20.40 10.91
N PRO A 28 -5.11 -20.51 12.22
CA PRO A 28 -4.45 -19.71 13.25
C PRO A 28 -2.91 -19.77 13.20
N GLU A 29 -2.32 -20.93 12.93
CA GLU A 29 -0.87 -21.12 12.85
C GLU A 29 -0.26 -20.30 11.71
N ALA A 30 -0.91 -20.26 10.55
CA ALA A 30 -0.50 -19.45 9.41
C ALA A 30 -0.64 -17.95 9.69
N GLN A 31 -1.69 -17.54 10.42
CA GLN A 31 -1.84 -16.15 10.88
C GLN A 31 -0.70 -15.76 11.83
N ILE A 32 -0.38 -16.61 12.82
CA ILE A 32 0.71 -16.38 13.77
C ILE A 32 2.06 -16.26 13.05
N ALA A 33 2.35 -17.15 12.10
CA ALA A 33 3.58 -17.09 11.31
C ALA A 33 3.69 -15.76 10.53
N THR A 34 2.59 -15.33 9.89
CA THR A 34 2.53 -14.06 9.15
C THR A 34 2.77 -12.87 10.08
N LEU A 35 2.17 -12.87 11.27
CA LEU A 35 2.34 -11.79 12.26
C LEU A 35 3.77 -11.73 12.82
N ARG A 36 4.42 -12.88 13.02
CA ARG A 36 5.83 -12.95 13.43
C ARG A 36 6.76 -12.40 12.36
N GLU A 37 6.56 -12.78 11.10
CA GLU A 37 7.33 -12.25 9.98
C GLU A 37 7.16 -10.73 9.86
N ALA A 38 5.92 -10.24 10.01
CA ALA A 38 5.64 -8.81 10.00
C ALA A 38 6.36 -8.08 11.15
N PHE A 39 6.35 -8.66 12.37
CA PHE A 39 7.07 -8.12 13.51
C PHE A 39 8.58 -8.05 13.26
N GLU A 40 9.19 -9.13 12.79
CA GLU A 40 10.64 -9.19 12.52
C GLU A 40 11.06 -8.11 11.52
N ARG A 41 10.33 -7.99 10.41
CA ARG A 41 10.58 -6.94 9.41
C ARG A 41 10.34 -5.55 9.95
N TYR A 42 9.27 -5.37 10.71
CA TYR A 42 8.97 -4.09 11.36
C TYR A 42 10.11 -3.69 12.29
N THR A 43 10.72 -4.61 13.04
CA THR A 43 11.80 -4.25 13.97
C THR A 43 13.15 -3.98 13.29
N ASN A 44 13.37 -4.50 12.09
CA ASN A 44 14.63 -4.33 11.37
C ASN A 44 14.76 -2.94 10.73
N PRO A 45 16.01 -2.45 10.55
CA PRO A 45 16.28 -1.26 9.73
C PRO A 45 15.82 -1.45 8.29
N CYS A 46 15.63 -0.33 7.58
CA CYS A 46 15.30 -0.35 6.14
C CYS A 46 16.40 -1.11 5.37
N PRO A 47 16.05 -2.19 4.63
CA PRO A 47 17.04 -2.99 3.90
C PRO A 47 17.37 -2.44 2.50
N PHE A 48 16.71 -1.36 2.09
CA PHE A 48 16.82 -0.78 0.75
C PHE A 48 17.76 0.42 0.72
N LYS A 49 18.17 0.82 -0.48
CA LYS A 49 18.95 2.04 -0.74
C LYS A 49 18.36 2.84 -1.89
N PRO A 50 18.66 4.15 -2.01
CA PRO A 50 18.26 4.96 -3.16
C PRO A 50 18.61 4.28 -4.49
N GLY A 51 17.66 4.30 -5.42
CA GLY A 51 17.76 3.65 -6.73
C GLY A 51 17.30 2.19 -6.78
N ASP A 52 17.07 1.52 -5.64
CA ASP A 52 16.46 0.18 -5.66
C ASP A 52 15.02 0.26 -6.21
N ILE A 53 14.63 -0.73 -7.02
CA ILE A 53 13.23 -0.91 -7.44
C ILE A 53 12.56 -1.88 -6.48
N VAL A 54 11.50 -1.42 -5.85
CA VAL A 54 10.70 -2.15 -4.86
C VAL A 54 9.25 -2.23 -5.30
N THR A 55 8.47 -3.05 -4.62
CA THR A 55 7.01 -3.11 -4.75
C THR A 55 6.38 -3.26 -3.37
N PRO A 56 5.19 -2.70 -3.14
CA PRO A 56 4.43 -3.01 -1.95
C PRO A 56 4.12 -4.51 -1.89
N ARG A 57 4.24 -5.09 -0.70
CA ARG A 57 3.92 -6.50 -0.44
C ARG A 57 2.41 -6.69 -0.43
N LYS A 58 1.95 -7.74 -1.09
CA LYS A 58 0.54 -8.12 -1.10
C LYS A 58 0.03 -8.38 0.33
N GLY A 59 -1.10 -7.79 0.67
CA GLY A 59 -1.76 -7.99 1.97
C GLY A 59 -1.34 -7.03 3.09
N PHE A 60 -0.45 -6.06 2.81
CA PHE A 60 0.07 -5.12 3.82
C PHE A 60 -0.46 -3.68 3.69
N GLY A 61 -1.67 -3.53 3.13
CA GLY A 61 -2.44 -2.28 3.19
C GLY A 61 -2.17 -1.26 2.07
N TYR A 62 -1.30 -1.60 1.12
CA TYR A 62 -1.06 -0.82 -0.10
C TYR A 62 -1.89 -1.40 -1.26
N ALA A 63 -2.60 -0.54 -1.99
CA ALA A 63 -3.51 -0.94 -3.08
C ALA A 63 -2.76 -1.29 -4.38
N ASP A 64 -1.58 -0.69 -4.53
CA ASP A 64 -0.58 -0.79 -5.60
C ASP A 64 0.39 -1.98 -5.39
N ALA A 65 -0.03 -3.02 -4.65
CA ALA A 65 0.80 -4.20 -4.45
C ALA A 65 1.08 -4.92 -5.78
N GLY A 66 2.34 -4.97 -6.17
CA GLY A 66 2.84 -5.51 -7.43
C GLY A 66 3.30 -4.44 -8.42
N GLU A 67 3.07 -3.15 -8.15
CA GLU A 67 3.53 -2.05 -9.01
C GLU A 67 4.95 -1.59 -8.65
N PRO A 68 5.79 -1.26 -9.66
CA PRO A 68 7.18 -0.89 -9.44
C PRO A 68 7.30 0.53 -8.87
N HIS A 69 7.99 0.64 -7.73
CA HIS A 69 8.34 1.89 -7.06
C HIS A 69 9.86 2.04 -7.04
N ILE A 70 10.39 3.25 -7.20
CA ILE A 70 11.82 3.54 -7.05
C ILE A 70 12.09 4.20 -5.69
N VAL A 71 13.09 3.72 -4.96
CA VAL A 71 13.52 4.34 -3.70
C VAL A 71 14.26 5.65 -4.01
N LEU A 72 13.77 6.76 -3.44
CA LEU A 72 14.37 8.10 -3.59
C LEU A 72 15.35 8.39 -2.46
N GLU A 73 14.96 8.10 -1.22
CA GLU A 73 15.74 8.38 -0.03
C GLU A 73 15.37 7.42 1.11
N VAL A 74 16.31 7.21 2.04
CA VAL A 74 16.12 6.45 3.28
C VAL A 74 16.42 7.39 4.43
N ALA A 75 15.51 7.50 5.40
CA ALA A 75 15.70 8.37 6.54
C ALA A 75 16.76 7.77 7.47
N GLU A 76 17.70 8.60 7.95
CA GLU A 76 18.70 8.19 8.93
C GLU A 76 18.03 7.70 10.23
N LYS A 77 16.91 8.33 10.60
CA LYS A 77 16.05 7.95 11.71
C LYS A 77 14.60 7.88 11.24
N PRO A 78 13.87 6.79 11.49
CA PRO A 78 12.46 6.70 11.15
C PRO A 78 11.65 7.80 11.84
N ILE A 79 10.74 8.42 11.09
CA ILE A 79 9.83 9.44 11.58
C ILE A 79 8.50 8.77 11.92
N ARG A 80 7.89 9.13 13.04
CA ARG A 80 6.52 8.70 13.34
C ARG A 80 5.55 9.78 12.92
N ASN A 81 4.45 9.39 12.27
CA ASN A 81 3.50 10.37 11.73
C ASN A 81 2.82 11.28 12.77
N PHE A 82 2.89 10.99 14.06
CA PHE A 82 2.45 11.93 15.11
C PHE A 82 3.50 12.99 15.47
N GLU A 83 4.75 12.83 15.02
CA GLU A 83 5.87 13.77 15.22
C GLU A 83 6.01 14.72 14.01
N ALA A 84 5.26 14.48 12.93
CA ALA A 84 5.28 15.30 11.72
C ALA A 84 4.48 16.60 11.91
N PRO A 85 4.91 17.75 11.32
CA PRO A 85 4.19 19.01 11.43
C PRO A 85 2.75 18.96 10.88
N ALA A 86 1.79 18.99 11.80
CA ALA A 86 0.45 19.59 11.80
C ALA A 86 -0.58 19.43 10.64
N ASP A 87 -0.29 18.86 9.47
CA ASP A 87 -1.32 18.72 8.40
C ASP A 87 -1.60 17.26 8.00
N VAL A 88 -0.61 16.37 8.14
CA VAL A 88 -0.75 14.95 7.77
C VAL A 88 -1.21 14.05 8.93
N SER A 89 -1.23 14.60 10.15
CA SER A 89 -1.43 13.87 11.41
C SER A 89 -2.86 13.99 11.93
N ASN A 90 -3.87 13.79 11.09
CA ASN A 90 -5.21 13.56 11.60
C ASN A 90 -5.19 12.27 12.44
N ILE A 91 -5.53 12.36 13.72
CA ILE A 91 -5.60 11.21 14.64
C ILE A 91 -6.57 10.12 14.17
N TYR A 92 -7.50 10.46 13.27
CA TYR A 92 -8.45 9.55 12.65
C TYR A 92 -7.94 8.93 11.33
N SER A 93 -6.74 9.31 10.88
CA SER A 93 -6.09 8.72 9.69
C SER A 93 -5.56 7.33 10.01
N SER A 94 -5.74 6.39 9.07
CA SER A 94 -5.12 5.06 9.15
C SER A 94 -3.59 5.10 9.10
N ALA A 95 -3.00 6.22 8.68
CA ALA A 95 -1.55 6.45 8.67
C ALA A 95 -1.03 7.03 9.99
N PHE A 96 -1.90 7.39 10.94
CA PHE A 96 -1.48 7.93 12.23
C PHE A 96 -0.65 6.91 13.02
N GLY A 97 0.52 7.33 13.52
CA GLY A 97 1.45 6.48 14.26
C GLY A 97 2.30 5.50 13.44
N SER A 98 2.15 5.48 12.11
CA SER A 98 3.05 4.71 11.23
C SER A 98 4.50 5.17 11.35
N ARG A 99 5.43 4.24 11.09
CA ARG A 99 6.87 4.46 11.14
C ARG A 99 7.41 4.61 9.72
N VAL A 100 7.41 5.83 9.20
CA VAL A 100 7.95 6.10 7.86
C VAL A 100 9.48 6.20 7.92
N ASP A 101 10.16 5.40 7.10
CA ASP A 101 11.62 5.26 7.13
C ASP A 101 12.28 5.35 5.75
N PHE A 102 11.49 5.43 4.68
CA PHE A 102 11.99 5.68 3.34
C PHE A 102 10.95 6.37 2.45
N ARG A 103 11.42 7.01 1.38
CA ARG A 103 10.59 7.68 0.38
C ARG A 103 10.73 6.99 -0.95
N VAL A 104 9.60 6.77 -1.60
CA VAL A 104 9.53 6.14 -2.92
C VAL A 104 8.79 7.04 -3.90
N ALA A 105 9.03 6.83 -5.20
CA ALA A 105 8.18 7.35 -6.26
C ALA A 105 7.57 6.19 -7.06
N SER A 106 6.32 6.37 -7.49
CA SER A 106 5.60 5.44 -8.34
C SER A 106 4.82 6.18 -9.42
N LEU A 107 4.45 5.46 -10.47
CA LEU A 107 3.48 5.95 -11.45
C LEU A 107 2.09 5.79 -10.85
N THR A 108 1.27 6.82 -11.00
CA THR A 108 -0.15 6.76 -10.62
C THR A 108 -0.98 7.35 -11.75
N ASP A 109 -2.09 6.70 -12.06
CA ASP A 109 -3.04 7.19 -13.04
C ASP A 109 -4.09 8.04 -12.33
N GLY A 110 -4.08 9.34 -12.61
CA GLY A 110 -5.00 10.30 -12.03
C GLY A 110 -5.52 11.28 -13.07
N ARG A 111 -6.84 11.47 -13.14
CA ARG A 111 -7.50 12.44 -14.04
C ARG A 111 -7.17 12.29 -15.53
N GLY A 112 -6.86 11.07 -15.98
CA GLY A 112 -6.58 10.78 -17.39
C GLY A 112 -5.12 10.98 -17.82
N GLU A 113 -4.23 11.27 -16.88
CA GLU A 113 -2.79 11.39 -17.13
C GLU A 113 -2.01 10.52 -16.14
N THR A 114 -0.93 9.91 -16.62
CA THR A 114 0.01 9.20 -15.76
C THR A 114 0.98 10.21 -15.15
N ALA A 115 1.04 10.26 -13.82
CA ALA A 115 1.93 11.15 -13.07
C ALA A 115 2.92 10.34 -12.22
N ILE A 116 4.10 10.91 -11.98
CA ILE A 116 5.03 10.40 -10.98
C ILE A 116 4.72 11.11 -9.66
N VAL A 117 4.41 10.34 -8.62
CA VAL A 117 4.14 10.87 -7.28
C VAL A 117 5.04 10.20 -6.26
N ALA A 118 5.51 10.99 -5.29
CA ALA A 118 6.40 10.53 -4.25
C ALA A 118 5.72 10.48 -2.88
N TYR A 119 5.97 9.41 -2.13
CA TYR A 119 5.36 9.13 -0.84
C TYR A 119 6.40 8.69 0.19
N TRP A 120 6.25 9.16 1.42
CA TRP A 120 6.90 8.54 2.57
C TRP A 120 6.12 7.29 2.97
N GLN A 121 6.83 6.18 3.13
CA GLN A 121 6.23 4.87 3.37
C GLN A 121 7.03 4.09 4.42
N GLU A 122 6.50 2.93 4.82
CA GLU A 122 7.17 2.02 5.73
C GLU A 122 7.85 0.89 4.95
N SER A 123 9.16 0.77 5.07
CA SER A 123 9.99 -0.15 4.29
C SER A 123 9.67 -1.62 4.57
N TRP A 124 9.23 -1.96 5.78
CA TRP A 124 8.86 -3.33 6.16
C TRP A 124 7.68 -3.91 5.35
N ARG A 125 6.88 -3.03 4.72
CA ARG A 125 5.76 -3.38 3.85
C ARG A 125 6.16 -3.58 2.39
N HIS A 126 7.44 -3.49 2.06
CA HIS A 126 7.96 -3.58 0.70
C HIS A 126 8.88 -4.79 0.51
N GLU A 127 9.04 -5.18 -0.75
CA GLU A 127 10.02 -6.16 -1.20
C GLU A 127 10.68 -5.70 -2.50
N LEU A 128 11.86 -6.23 -2.82
CA LEU A 128 12.51 -5.95 -4.10
C LEU A 128 11.61 -6.38 -5.25
N TYR A 129 11.48 -5.52 -6.26
CA TYR A 129 10.75 -5.83 -7.47
C TYR A 129 11.50 -6.90 -8.25
N LYS A 130 10.82 -8.00 -8.58
CA LYS A 130 11.37 -9.07 -9.40
C LYS A 130 10.83 -8.87 -10.82
N SER A 131 11.74 -8.54 -11.75
CA SER A 131 11.47 -8.49 -13.19
C SER A 131 11.19 -9.87 -13.78
#